data_AF-A0A2H0B618-F1
#
_entry.id   AF-A0A2H0B618-F1
#
_cell.length_a   1.000
_cell.length_b   1.000
_cell.length_c   1.000
_cell.angle_alpha   90.00
_cell.angle_beta   90.00
_cell.angle_gamma   90.00
#
_symmetry.space_group_name_H-M   'P 1'
#
loop_
_entity.id
_entity.type
_entity.pdbx_description
1 polymer ?
#
loop_
_entity_poly.entity_id
_entity_poly.type
_entity_poly.pdbx_seq_one_letter_code
_entity_poly.pdbx_strand_id
1 'polypeptide(L)'
;MKKLTIEWKHFDKNGKTCVRCGQTGKNIHKSINQIRQDSEFKDIDIKFIETKLPQRRMNESNQILINGVLIEKLLPNITVGKNYCDSCSDLINEPGNCNCRTINQDQDIYEDIPVDLIKQAIKASLNSNVINISNERINMNIQVLGSGCPTCKKLHELTVKAVAELGLKQEVEYNTDVSKIIEMGVMSSPVLAIDGKPALVGFVPDIEKIKEVISGADKGATLKSGGCSCGGNC
;
A
#
# COMPACT_ATOMS: atom_id res chain seq x y z
N MET A 1 -20.12 -15.56 10.06
CA MET A 1 -19.53 -14.51 10.92
C MET A 1 -18.34 -13.90 10.21
N LYS A 2 -18.32 -12.57 10.06
CA LYS A 2 -17.14 -11.87 9.53
C LYS A 2 -16.09 -11.80 10.65
N LYS A 3 -14.81 -12.00 10.33
CA LYS A 3 -13.72 -11.88 11.32
C LYS A 3 -13.06 -10.51 11.17
N LEU A 4 -12.85 -9.83 12.28
CA LEU A 4 -12.14 -8.55 12.36
C LEU A 4 -10.96 -8.70 13.31
N THR A 5 -9.75 -8.48 12.82
CA THR A 5 -8.55 -8.48 13.66
C THR A 5 -8.11 -7.05 13.91
N ILE A 6 -7.94 -6.65 15.16
CA ILE A 6 -7.39 -5.35 15.55
C ILE A 6 -6.08 -5.64 16.29
N GLU A 7 -4.96 -5.23 15.70
CA GLU A 7 -3.64 -5.34 16.31
C GLU A 7 -3.18 -3.95 16.77
N TRP A 8 -2.70 -3.86 18.00
CA TRP A 8 -2.10 -2.66 18.56
C TRP A 8 -0.62 -2.93 18.87
N LYS A 9 0.26 -2.18 18.20
CA LYS A 9 1.71 -2.24 18.42
C LYS A 9 2.15 -1.00 19.17
N HIS A 10 2.76 -1.21 20.34
CA HIS A 10 3.24 -0.11 21.17
C HIS A 10 4.56 -0.46 21.86
N PHE A 11 5.36 0.54 22.15
CA PHE A 11 6.60 0.38 22.90
C PHE A 11 6.30 -0.03 24.35
N ASP A 12 7.00 -1.06 24.82
CA ASP A 12 6.98 -1.52 26.20
C ASP A 12 8.41 -1.76 26.69
N LYS A 13 8.69 -1.26 27.89
CA LYS A 13 9.92 -1.55 28.62
C LYS A 13 9.54 -2.03 30.02
N ASN A 14 9.80 -3.31 30.29
CA ASN A 14 9.53 -3.95 31.58
C ASN A 14 8.05 -3.84 32.04
N GLY A 15 7.10 -3.97 31.12
CA GLY A 15 5.67 -3.89 31.41
C GLY A 15 5.15 -2.45 31.57
N LYS A 16 5.99 -1.45 31.29
CA LYS A 16 5.61 -0.04 31.30
C LYS A 16 5.59 0.49 29.87
N THR A 17 4.50 1.18 29.53
CA THR A 17 4.35 1.94 28.29
C THR A 17 4.13 3.41 28.62
N CYS A 18 4.37 4.31 27.66
CA CYS A 18 4.17 5.75 27.89
C CYS A 18 2.67 6.06 28.05
N VAL A 19 2.36 7.16 28.73
CA VAL A 19 0.97 7.59 29.04
C VAL A 19 0.11 7.68 27.77
N ARG A 20 0.68 8.15 26.67
CA ARG A 20 0.01 8.31 25.36
C ARG A 20 -0.33 6.99 24.69
N CYS A 21 0.61 6.03 24.69
CA CYS A 21 0.33 4.68 24.22
C CYS A 21 -0.75 4.03 25.10
N GLY A 22 -0.63 4.14 26.43
CA GLY A 22 -1.65 3.66 27.36
C GLY A 22 -3.04 4.24 27.07
N GLN A 23 -3.14 5.52 26.73
CA GLN A 23 -4.40 6.17 26.37
C GLN A 23 -4.98 5.63 25.05
N THR A 24 -4.12 5.39 24.05
CA THR A 24 -4.54 4.74 22.80
C THR A 24 -5.09 3.34 23.05
N GLY A 25 -4.42 2.55 23.90
CA GLY A 25 -4.93 1.24 24.32
C GLY A 25 -6.32 1.30 24.95
N LYS A 26 -6.58 2.30 25.82
CA LYS A 26 -7.92 2.55 26.39
C LYS A 26 -8.94 2.93 25.32
N ASN A 27 -8.54 3.79 24.37
CA ASN A 27 -9.40 4.22 23.27
C ASN A 27 -9.81 3.02 22.40
N ILE A 28 -8.90 2.09 22.09
CA ILE A 28 -9.21 0.86 21.33
C ILE A 28 -10.25 0.01 22.04
N HIS A 29 -10.07 -0.25 23.34
CA HIS A 29 -11.04 -1.02 24.12
C HIS A 29 -12.42 -0.35 24.12
N LYS A 30 -12.46 0.98 24.26
CA LYS A 30 -13.70 1.76 24.19
C LYS A 30 -14.35 1.64 22.80
N SER A 31 -13.58 1.73 21.72
CA SER A 31 -14.09 1.56 20.35
C SER A 31 -14.66 0.15 20.11
N ILE A 32 -13.95 -0.91 20.54
CA ILE A 32 -14.40 -2.30 20.41
C ILE A 32 -15.73 -2.51 21.15
N ASN A 33 -15.84 -2.01 22.38
CA ASN A 33 -17.07 -2.12 23.17
C ASN A 33 -18.25 -1.40 22.52
N GLN A 34 -18.02 -0.20 21.99
CA GLN A 34 -19.07 0.55 21.28
C GLN A 34 -19.53 -0.16 20.00
N ILE A 35 -18.60 -0.76 19.25
CA ILE A 35 -18.92 -1.48 18.01
C ILE A 35 -19.70 -2.76 18.30
N ARG A 36 -19.36 -3.49 19.37
CA ARG A 36 -20.13 -4.66 19.79
C ARG A 36 -21.57 -4.35 20.18
N GLN A 37 -21.84 -3.12 20.64
CA GLN A 37 -23.18 -2.66 21.01
C GLN A 37 -24.00 -2.17 19.80
N ASP A 38 -23.33 -1.87 18.68
CA ASP A 38 -23.97 -1.37 17.48
C ASP A 38 -24.56 -2.55 16.67
N SER A 39 -25.85 -2.42 16.33
CA SER A 39 -26.62 -3.45 15.63
C SER A 39 -26.04 -3.84 14.27
N GLU A 40 -25.29 -2.94 13.63
CA GLU A 40 -24.65 -3.16 12.31
C GLU A 40 -23.50 -4.19 12.39
N PHE A 41 -22.95 -4.45 13.58
CA PHE A 41 -21.75 -5.28 13.77
C PHE A 41 -21.98 -6.53 14.63
N LYS A 42 -23.24 -6.93 14.87
CA LYS A 42 -23.62 -8.09 15.71
C LYS A 42 -23.03 -9.44 15.27
N ASP A 43 -22.75 -9.60 13.98
CA ASP A 43 -22.23 -10.86 13.40
C ASP A 43 -20.70 -10.86 13.15
N ILE A 44 -19.97 -9.99 13.84
CA ILE A 44 -18.52 -9.86 13.71
C ILE A 44 -17.79 -10.42 14.92
N ASP A 45 -16.91 -11.38 14.65
CA ASP A 45 -15.95 -11.88 15.63
C ASP A 45 -14.72 -10.97 15.66
N ILE A 46 -14.57 -10.19 16.74
CA ILE A 46 -13.47 -9.23 16.90
C ILE A 46 -12.36 -9.85 17.75
N LYS A 47 -11.20 -10.07 17.12
CA LYS A 47 -9.97 -10.49 17.77
C LYS A 47 -9.06 -9.30 18.02
N PHE A 48 -8.75 -9.03 19.29
CA PHE A 48 -7.76 -8.02 19.68
C PHE A 48 -6.40 -8.67 19.94
N ILE A 49 -5.33 -8.06 19.42
CA ILE A 49 -3.95 -8.50 19.58
C ILE A 49 -3.13 -7.32 20.09
N GLU A 50 -2.45 -7.48 21.23
CA GLU A 50 -1.51 -6.51 21.76
C GLU A 50 -0.07 -7.00 21.48
N THR A 51 0.69 -6.20 20.75
CA THR A 51 2.08 -6.50 20.36
C THR A 51 3.01 -5.50 21.03
N LYS A 52 3.77 -5.99 22.02
CA LYS A 52 4.74 -5.19 22.77
C LYS A 52 6.06 -5.09 22.02
N LEU A 53 6.47 -3.87 21.70
CA LEU A 53 7.66 -3.59 20.90
C LEU A 53 8.87 -3.30 21.80
N PRO A 54 10.02 -3.95 21.55
CA PRO A 54 11.27 -3.61 22.23
C PRO A 54 11.87 -2.29 21.71
N GLN A 55 12.84 -1.73 22.42
CA GLN A 55 13.46 -0.43 22.10
C GLN A 55 13.96 -0.31 20.64
N ARG A 56 14.55 -1.38 20.08
CA ARG A 56 15.00 -1.41 18.68
C ARG A 56 13.90 -1.19 17.63
N ARG A 57 12.62 -1.33 18.01
CA ARG A 57 11.43 -1.14 17.16
C ARG A 57 10.54 0.00 17.67
N MET A 58 11.09 0.92 18.46
CA MET A 58 10.33 2.04 19.05
C MET A 58 9.71 2.95 17.97
N ASN A 59 10.35 3.08 16.81
CA ASN A 59 9.85 3.83 15.65
C ASN A 59 8.54 3.30 15.06
N GLU A 60 8.16 2.06 15.40
CA GLU A 60 6.88 1.45 14.99
C GLU A 60 5.76 1.71 16.01
N SER A 61 6.08 2.22 17.20
CA SER A 61 5.09 2.71 18.15
C SER A 61 4.64 4.12 17.73
N ASN A 62 3.37 4.49 17.73
CA ASN A 62 2.15 3.82 18.17
C ASN A 62 1.31 3.44 16.93
N GLN A 63 1.14 2.14 16.66
CA GLN A 63 0.50 1.64 15.44
C GLN A 63 -0.75 0.82 15.75
N ILE A 64 -1.84 1.10 15.02
CA ILE A 64 -3.04 0.28 15.01
C ILE A 64 -3.20 -0.30 13.61
N LEU A 65 -3.40 -1.61 13.54
CA LEU A 65 -3.70 -2.34 12.33
C LEU A 65 -5.10 -2.93 12.43
N ILE A 66 -5.89 -2.76 11.39
CA ILE A 66 -7.21 -3.39 11.25
C ILE A 66 -7.10 -4.35 10.07
N ASN A 67 -7.28 -5.65 10.33
CA ASN A 67 -7.05 -6.74 9.38
C ASN A 67 -5.65 -6.70 8.74
N GLY A 68 -4.64 -6.29 9.52
CA GLY A 68 -3.26 -6.17 9.04
C GLY A 68 -2.95 -4.91 8.23
N VAL A 69 -3.94 -4.02 8.02
CA VAL A 69 -3.75 -2.73 7.36
C VAL A 69 -3.64 -1.62 8.40
N LEU A 70 -2.61 -0.79 8.29
CA LEU A 70 -2.42 0.36 9.18
C LEU A 70 -3.58 1.34 9.06
N ILE A 71 -4.03 1.89 10.21
CA ILE A 71 -5.17 2.78 10.29
C ILE A 71 -5.05 4.01 9.36
N GLU A 72 -3.86 4.58 9.20
CA GLU A 72 -3.63 5.73 8.31
C GLU A 72 -3.84 5.40 6.82
N LYS A 73 -3.81 4.13 6.44
CA LYS A 73 -4.09 3.69 5.06
C LYS A 73 -5.57 3.45 4.81
N LEU A 74 -6.38 3.35 5.86
CA LEU A 74 -7.82 3.08 5.80
C LEU A 74 -8.65 4.37 5.80
N LEU A 75 -8.04 5.49 6.18
CA LEU A 75 -8.70 6.78 6.32
C LEU A 75 -8.12 7.77 5.31
N PRO A 76 -8.96 8.49 4.54
CA PRO A 76 -8.48 9.54 3.65
C PRO A 76 -7.88 10.71 4.45
N ASN A 77 -6.91 11.40 3.85
CA ASN A 77 -6.29 12.64 4.38
C ASN A 77 -5.54 12.50 5.72
N ILE A 78 -5.10 11.29 6.07
CA ILE A 78 -4.21 11.09 7.21
C ILE A 78 -2.75 11.09 6.76
N THR A 79 -1.93 11.92 7.40
CA THR A 79 -0.47 11.92 7.25
C THR A 79 0.20 11.50 8.55
N VAL A 80 1.34 10.83 8.45
CA VAL A 80 2.09 10.38 9.63
C VAL A 80 3.13 11.44 9.96
N GLY A 81 2.97 12.07 11.13
CA GLY A 81 3.96 12.96 11.70
C GLY A 81 4.94 12.23 12.62
N LYS A 82 6.00 12.95 12.99
CA LYS A 82 6.82 12.60 14.16
C LYS A 82 6.78 13.83 15.06
N ASN A 83 6.39 13.64 16.32
CA ASN A 83 6.47 14.70 17.29
C ASN A 83 7.38 14.28 18.45
N TYR A 84 8.16 15.24 18.92
CA TYR A 84 9.04 15.06 20.05
C TYR A 84 8.19 14.91 21.33
N CYS A 85 8.53 13.96 22.19
CA CYS A 85 7.74 13.68 23.39
C CYS A 85 8.62 13.66 24.65
N ASP A 86 8.42 14.62 25.54
CA ASP A 86 9.08 14.70 26.84
C ASP A 86 8.75 13.49 27.74
N SER A 87 7.57 12.88 27.60
CA SER A 87 7.15 11.72 28.42
C SER A 87 7.92 10.42 28.14
N CYS A 88 8.55 10.27 26.97
CA CYS A 88 9.42 9.12 26.71
C CYS A 88 10.79 9.26 27.37
N SER A 89 11.31 10.49 27.43
CA SER A 89 12.67 10.82 27.88
C SER A 89 12.95 10.23 29.26
N ASP A 90 11.95 10.25 30.13
CA ASP A 90 11.99 9.70 31.48
C ASP A 90 12.05 8.16 31.55
N LEU A 91 11.54 7.46 30.52
CA LEU A 91 11.54 5.98 30.45
C LEU A 91 12.84 5.41 29.86
N ILE A 92 13.51 6.19 29.01
CA ILE A 92 14.76 5.79 28.35
C ILE A 92 16.02 6.30 29.04
N ASN A 93 15.92 7.17 30.05
CA ASN A 93 17.05 7.87 30.66
C ASN A 93 17.93 8.62 29.63
N GLU A 94 17.34 9.01 28.50
CA GLU A 94 17.98 9.75 27.42
C GLU A 94 17.05 10.90 27.01
N PRO A 95 17.18 12.07 27.65
CA PRO A 95 16.41 13.26 27.29
C PRO A 95 16.80 13.72 25.89
N GLY A 96 15.81 14.00 25.04
CA GLY A 96 16.05 14.53 23.69
C GLY A 96 15.98 13.54 22.53
N ASN A 97 15.80 12.23 22.77
CA ASN A 97 15.93 11.22 21.70
C ASN A 97 14.70 10.33 21.43
N CYS A 98 13.53 10.63 22.02
CA CYS A 98 12.29 9.90 21.67
C CYS A 98 11.48 10.64 20.61
N ASN A 99 11.60 10.17 19.36
CA ASN A 99 10.69 10.56 18.29
C ASN A 99 9.48 9.61 18.29
N CYS A 100 8.39 10.04 18.92
CA CYS A 100 7.13 9.31 18.87
C CYS A 100 6.39 9.61 17.55
N ARG A 101 5.79 8.58 16.97
CA ARG A 101 4.93 8.70 15.80
C ARG A 101 3.63 9.42 16.17
N THR A 102 3.23 10.42 15.39
CA THR A 102 1.92 11.10 15.50
C THR A 102 1.08 10.88 14.26
N ILE A 103 -0.23 11.00 14.41
CA ILE A 103 -1.19 10.93 13.30
C ILE A 103 -1.72 12.34 13.08
N ASN A 104 -1.54 12.88 11.89
CA ASN A 104 -2.06 14.19 11.51
C ASN A 104 -3.25 14.00 10.56
N GLN A 105 -4.39 14.61 10.87
CA GLN A 105 -5.54 14.65 9.96
C GLN A 105 -5.87 16.11 9.70
N ASP A 106 -5.78 16.51 8.43
CA ASP A 106 -5.95 17.91 8.01
C ASP A 106 -5.05 18.90 8.78
N GLN A 107 -5.58 19.62 9.78
CA GLN A 107 -4.85 20.58 10.62
C GLN A 107 -4.59 20.09 12.06
N ASP A 108 -5.14 18.93 12.44
CA ASP A 108 -5.04 18.39 13.80
C ASP A 108 -3.90 17.37 13.92
N ILE A 109 -3.14 17.46 15.00
CA ILE A 109 -2.07 16.52 15.36
C ILE A 109 -2.56 15.66 16.52
N TYR A 110 -2.81 14.38 16.24
CA TYR A 110 -3.23 13.40 17.23
C TYR A 110 -2.05 12.62 17.78
N GLU A 111 -1.90 12.76 19.09
CA GLU A 111 -0.82 12.21 19.88
C GLU A 111 -1.14 10.82 20.44
N ASP A 112 -2.40 10.63 20.81
CA ASP A 112 -3.10 9.37 21.03
C ASP A 112 -4.20 9.22 19.97
N ILE A 113 -4.51 7.99 19.58
CA ILE A 113 -5.45 7.77 18.47
C ILE A 113 -6.88 7.83 19.04
N PRO A 114 -7.72 8.78 18.61
CA PRO A 114 -9.06 8.96 19.17
C PRO A 114 -10.02 7.84 18.75
N VAL A 115 -11.04 7.62 19.60
CA VAL A 115 -12.06 6.57 19.45
C VAL A 115 -12.78 6.65 18.10
N ASP A 116 -13.10 7.87 17.66
CA ASP A 116 -13.87 8.09 16.44
C ASP A 116 -13.08 7.69 15.18
N LEU A 117 -11.77 7.95 15.14
CA LEU A 117 -10.92 7.50 14.04
C LEU A 117 -10.80 5.97 13.99
N ILE A 118 -10.66 5.33 15.14
CA ILE A 118 -10.64 3.86 15.23
C ILE A 118 -11.96 3.29 14.70
N LYS A 119 -13.10 3.89 15.06
CA LYS A 119 -14.42 3.47 14.57
C LYS A 119 -14.57 3.70 13.07
N GLN A 120 -14.17 4.87 12.55
CA GLN A 120 -14.20 5.16 11.12
C GLN A 120 -13.36 4.15 10.34
N ALA A 121 -12.18 3.80 10.83
CA ALA A 121 -11.30 2.84 10.15
C ALA A 121 -11.85 1.41 10.19
N ILE A 122 -12.52 1.01 11.28
CA ILE A 122 -13.22 -0.29 11.33
C ILE A 122 -14.38 -0.30 10.34
N LYS A 123 -15.18 0.77 10.28
CA LYS A 123 -16.24 0.94 9.29
C LYS A 123 -15.69 0.89 7.87
N ALA A 124 -14.59 1.60 7.58
CA ALA A 124 -13.93 1.55 6.28
C ALA A 124 -13.43 0.13 5.95
N SER A 125 -12.81 -0.57 6.90
CA SER A 125 -12.36 -1.95 6.69
C SER A 125 -13.51 -2.94 6.42
N LEU A 126 -14.75 -2.62 6.81
CA LEU A 126 -15.91 -3.49 6.66
C LEU A 126 -16.82 -3.12 5.49
N ASN A 127 -16.95 -1.81 5.21
CA ASN A 127 -17.80 -1.24 4.15
C ASN A 127 -17.10 -1.22 2.81
N SER A 128 -15.77 -1.20 2.81
CA SER A 128 -15.07 -1.03 1.58
C SER A 128 -14.68 -2.38 0.97
N ASN A 129 -15.01 -2.48 -0.32
CA ASN A 129 -14.13 -2.92 -1.40
C ASN A 129 -12.67 -2.35 -1.33
N VAL A 130 -12.13 -1.95 -0.17
CA VAL A 130 -10.73 -1.53 0.06
C VAL A 130 -9.81 -2.74 0.16
N ILE A 131 -10.37 -3.95 0.28
CA ILE A 131 -9.63 -5.18 -0.05
C ILE A 131 -9.13 -5.12 -1.50
N ASN A 132 -9.78 -4.38 -2.42
CA ASN A 132 -9.31 -4.31 -3.81
C ASN A 132 -8.12 -3.37 -4.04
N ILE A 133 -7.85 -2.34 -3.24
CA ILE A 133 -6.76 -1.39 -3.58
C ILE A 133 -5.37 -1.93 -3.17
N SER A 134 -5.29 -2.85 -2.19
CA SER A 134 -4.06 -3.58 -1.87
C SER A 134 -3.99 -4.98 -2.49
N ASN A 135 -5.12 -5.68 -2.71
CA ASN A 135 -5.09 -6.96 -3.41
C ASN A 135 -5.08 -6.84 -4.94
N GLU A 136 -5.55 -5.76 -5.57
CA GLU A 136 -5.30 -5.57 -7.02
C GLU A 136 -3.80 -5.43 -7.27
N ARG A 137 -3.07 -4.70 -6.40
CA ARG A 137 -1.60 -4.58 -6.51
C ARG A 137 -0.85 -5.87 -6.16
N ILE A 138 -1.43 -6.76 -5.35
CA ILE A 138 -0.82 -8.06 -5.01
C ILE A 138 -1.15 -9.13 -6.07
N ASN A 139 -2.26 -8.98 -6.80
CA ASN A 139 -2.69 -9.89 -7.86
C ASN A 139 -2.39 -9.39 -9.29
N MET A 140 -1.60 -8.31 -9.44
CA MET A 140 -1.22 -7.83 -10.77
C MET A 140 -0.49 -8.93 -11.55
N ASN A 141 -1.09 -9.37 -12.66
CA ASN A 141 -0.45 -10.34 -13.55
C ASN A 141 0.40 -9.58 -14.57
N ILE A 142 1.73 -9.65 -14.42
CA ILE A 142 2.67 -8.99 -15.31
C ILE A 142 3.16 -10.01 -16.33
N GLN A 143 2.85 -9.77 -17.61
CA GLN A 143 3.19 -10.67 -18.69
C GLN A 143 3.95 -9.93 -19.78
N VAL A 144 4.98 -10.56 -20.33
CA VAL A 144 5.69 -10.09 -21.52
C VAL A 144 5.40 -11.05 -22.66
N LEU A 145 4.81 -10.52 -23.72
CA LEU A 145 4.42 -11.28 -24.90
C LEU A 145 5.32 -10.95 -26.08
N GLY A 146 5.83 -11.99 -26.72
CA GLY A 146 6.65 -11.82 -27.92
C GLY A 146 7.13 -13.13 -28.51
N SER A 147 7.53 -13.08 -29.77
CA SER A 147 7.92 -14.25 -30.58
C SER A 147 9.26 -14.91 -30.19
N GLY A 148 9.85 -14.60 -29.03
CA GLY A 148 11.16 -15.12 -28.61
C GLY A 148 12.37 -14.32 -29.11
N CYS A 149 12.13 -13.17 -29.75
CA CYS A 149 13.16 -12.30 -30.33
C CYS A 149 14.13 -11.68 -29.29
N PRO A 150 15.35 -11.25 -29.67
CA PRO A 150 16.30 -10.65 -28.73
C PRO A 150 15.76 -9.42 -27.98
N THR A 151 14.96 -8.58 -28.67
CA THR A 151 14.29 -7.43 -28.06
C THR A 151 13.19 -7.85 -27.08
N CYS A 152 12.48 -8.94 -27.37
CA CYS A 152 11.46 -9.52 -26.51
C CYS A 152 12.06 -10.03 -25.19
N LYS A 153 13.22 -10.71 -25.26
CA LYS A 153 13.96 -11.18 -24.07
C LYS A 153 14.49 -10.01 -23.24
N LYS A 154 15.02 -8.99 -23.90
CA LYS A 154 15.51 -7.77 -23.22
C LYS A 154 14.39 -7.06 -22.43
N LEU A 155 13.18 -6.98 -23.00
CA LEU A 155 12.03 -6.41 -22.29
C LEU A 155 11.70 -7.22 -21.04
N HIS A 156 11.64 -8.55 -21.15
CA HIS A 156 11.38 -9.45 -20.01
C HIS A 156 12.40 -9.26 -18.89
N GLU A 157 13.70 -9.26 -19.20
CA GLU A 157 14.76 -9.05 -18.22
C GLU A 157 14.65 -7.69 -17.50
N LEU A 158 14.35 -6.62 -18.24
CA LEU A 158 14.17 -5.28 -17.67
C LEU A 158 12.93 -5.20 -16.80
N THR A 159 11.83 -5.84 -17.20
CA THR A 159 10.61 -5.93 -16.40
C THR A 159 10.85 -6.70 -15.10
N VAL A 160 11.57 -7.83 -15.13
CA VAL A 160 11.94 -8.57 -13.92
C VAL A 160 12.76 -7.70 -12.96
N LYS A 161 13.74 -6.94 -13.46
CA LYS A 161 14.52 -6.01 -12.64
C LYS A 161 13.66 -4.88 -12.06
N ALA A 162 12.79 -4.29 -12.87
CA ALA A 162 11.88 -3.24 -12.43
C ALA A 162 10.95 -3.71 -11.29
N VAL A 163 10.40 -4.92 -11.41
CA VAL A 163 9.56 -5.55 -10.37
C VAL A 163 10.36 -5.77 -9.08
N ALA A 164 11.60 -6.26 -9.19
CA ALA A 164 12.48 -6.46 -8.05
C ALA A 164 12.85 -5.14 -7.34
N GLU A 165 13.18 -4.09 -8.11
CA GLU A 165 13.46 -2.74 -7.57
C GLU A 165 12.26 -2.10 -6.88
N LEU A 166 11.05 -2.38 -7.37
CA LEU A 166 9.80 -1.91 -6.77
C LEU A 166 9.40 -2.71 -5.50
N GLY A 167 10.14 -3.76 -5.15
CA GLY A 167 9.82 -4.63 -4.00
C GLY A 167 8.54 -5.45 -4.17
N LEU A 168 8.12 -5.64 -5.41
CA LEU A 168 6.95 -6.42 -5.81
C LEU A 168 7.30 -7.92 -5.79
N LYS A 169 6.39 -8.77 -5.28
CA LYS A 169 6.58 -10.24 -5.17
C LYS A 169 6.01 -11.02 -6.37
N GLN A 170 5.54 -10.32 -7.40
CA GLN A 170 4.90 -10.89 -8.57
C GLN A 170 5.94 -11.49 -9.51
N GLU A 171 5.63 -12.65 -10.10
CA GLU A 171 6.45 -13.22 -11.17
C GLU A 171 6.07 -12.59 -12.51
N VAL A 172 7.08 -12.35 -13.36
CA VAL A 172 6.87 -11.84 -14.73
C VAL A 172 6.79 -13.04 -15.68
N GLU A 173 5.60 -13.34 -16.18
CA GLU A 173 5.39 -14.44 -17.12
C GLU A 173 5.89 -14.03 -18.51
N TYR A 174 6.66 -14.89 -19.18
CA TYR A 174 7.00 -14.72 -20.59
C TYR A 174 6.13 -15.65 -21.44
N ASN A 175 5.38 -15.09 -22.38
CA ASN A 175 4.46 -15.86 -23.20
C ASN A 175 4.73 -15.62 -24.69
N THR A 176 4.90 -16.71 -25.43
CA THR A 176 5.23 -16.69 -26.86
C THR A 176 4.01 -16.85 -27.77
N ASP A 177 2.81 -16.96 -27.19
CA ASP A 177 1.58 -17.17 -27.94
C ASP A 177 1.13 -15.88 -28.62
N VAL A 178 1.19 -15.89 -29.95
CA VAL A 178 0.76 -14.79 -30.80
C VAL A 178 -0.75 -14.57 -30.70
N SER A 179 -1.52 -15.60 -30.33
CA SER A 179 -2.99 -15.52 -30.19
C SER A 179 -3.40 -14.52 -29.11
N LYS A 180 -2.71 -14.52 -27.96
CA LYS A 180 -2.93 -13.56 -26.87
C LYS A 180 -2.66 -12.10 -27.29
N ILE A 181 -1.70 -11.88 -28.18
CA ILE A 181 -1.38 -10.53 -28.69
C ILE A 181 -2.54 -9.99 -29.53
N ILE A 182 -3.13 -10.85 -30.37
CA ILE A 182 -4.29 -10.52 -31.22
C ILE A 182 -5.54 -10.30 -30.36
N GLU A 183 -5.79 -11.13 -29.35
CA GLU A 183 -6.92 -10.97 -28.42
C GLU A 183 -6.91 -9.63 -27.70
N MET A 184 -5.73 -9.09 -27.39
CA MET A 184 -5.57 -7.76 -26.80
C MET A 184 -5.66 -6.60 -27.79
N GLY A 185 -5.90 -6.87 -29.08
CA GLY A 185 -5.99 -5.85 -30.13
C GLY A 185 -4.66 -5.19 -30.50
N VAL A 186 -3.54 -5.86 -30.22
CA VAL A 186 -2.20 -5.32 -30.48
C VAL A 186 -1.62 -5.91 -31.78
N MET A 187 -1.06 -5.05 -32.63
CA MET A 187 -0.51 -5.45 -33.94
C MET A 187 1.01 -5.63 -33.95
N SER A 188 1.70 -5.21 -32.89
CA SER A 188 3.17 -5.18 -32.80
C SER A 188 3.66 -5.84 -31.52
N SER A 189 4.74 -6.62 -31.62
CA SER A 189 5.46 -7.19 -30.47
C SER A 189 6.87 -6.58 -30.39
N PRO A 190 7.52 -6.54 -29.21
CA PRO A 190 7.10 -7.11 -27.91
C PRO A 190 6.01 -6.28 -27.20
N VAL A 191 5.21 -6.94 -26.37
CA VAL A 191 4.14 -6.32 -25.57
C VAL A 191 4.36 -6.58 -24.08
N LEU A 192 4.36 -5.54 -23.26
CA LEU A 192 4.22 -5.67 -21.81
C LEU A 192 2.73 -5.54 -21.48
N ALA A 193 2.15 -6.56 -20.86
CA ALA A 193 0.77 -6.56 -20.40
C ALA A 193 0.71 -6.60 -18.87
N ILE A 194 -0.22 -5.83 -18.30
CA ILE A 194 -0.54 -5.82 -16.86
C ILE A 194 -2.03 -6.13 -16.75
N ASP A 195 -2.38 -7.18 -16.03
CA ASP A 195 -3.77 -7.64 -15.85
C ASP A 195 -4.51 -7.90 -17.17
N GLY A 196 -3.78 -8.48 -18.13
CA GLY A 196 -4.33 -8.80 -19.46
C GLY A 196 -4.57 -7.57 -20.34
N LYS A 197 -4.10 -6.38 -19.94
CA LYS A 197 -4.16 -5.15 -20.75
C LYS A 197 -2.77 -4.75 -21.25
N PRO A 198 -2.64 -4.34 -22.51
CA PRO A 198 -1.35 -3.90 -23.05
C PRO A 198 -0.95 -2.55 -22.44
N ALA A 199 0.24 -2.51 -21.86
CA ALA A 199 0.81 -1.35 -21.18
C ALA A 199 1.96 -0.72 -22.00
N LEU A 200 2.76 -1.54 -22.68
CA LEU A 200 3.77 -1.09 -23.66
C LEU A 200 3.70 -1.98 -24.89
N VAL A 201 3.86 -1.39 -26.08
CA VAL A 201 3.72 -2.08 -27.36
C VAL A 201 4.84 -1.68 -28.32
N GLY A 202 5.54 -2.66 -28.87
CA GLY A 202 6.40 -2.49 -30.05
C GLY A 202 7.81 -1.94 -29.80
N PHE A 203 8.19 -1.67 -28.54
CA PHE A 203 9.55 -1.21 -28.21
C PHE A 203 9.95 -1.58 -26.77
N VAL A 204 11.24 -1.40 -26.47
CA VAL A 204 11.83 -1.65 -25.14
C VAL A 204 12.28 -0.31 -24.55
N PRO A 205 11.52 0.28 -23.60
CA PRO A 205 11.92 1.52 -22.94
C PRO A 205 12.97 1.29 -21.85
N ASP A 206 13.44 2.39 -21.25
CA ASP A 206 14.28 2.37 -20.06
C ASP A 206 13.55 1.84 -18.83
N ILE A 207 14.33 1.32 -17.87
CA ILE A 207 13.81 0.71 -16.65
C ILE A 207 12.92 1.65 -15.82
N GLU A 208 13.23 2.95 -15.81
CA GLU A 208 12.41 3.98 -15.12
C GLU A 208 10.99 4.03 -15.67
N LYS A 209 10.84 4.00 -17.00
CA LYS A 209 9.53 4.03 -17.64
C LYS A 209 8.74 2.76 -17.39
N ILE A 210 9.42 1.61 -17.33
CA ILE A 210 8.79 0.34 -16.95
C ILE A 210 8.29 0.40 -15.52
N LYS A 211 9.06 0.98 -14.59
CA LYS A 211 8.63 1.20 -13.20
C LYS A 211 7.43 2.14 -13.10
N GLU A 212 7.39 3.22 -13.87
CA GLU A 212 6.22 4.13 -13.92
C GLU A 212 4.95 3.39 -14.36
N VAL A 213 5.06 2.56 -15.40
CA VAL A 213 3.93 1.81 -15.95
C VAL A 213 3.44 0.76 -14.95
N ILE A 214 4.35 0.05 -14.27
CA ILE A 214 4.00 -0.95 -13.24
C ILE A 214 3.42 -0.29 -11.98
N SER A 215 3.90 0.90 -11.59
CA SER A 215 3.41 1.62 -10.40
C SER A 215 2.08 2.35 -10.63
N GLY A 216 1.60 2.40 -11.89
CA GLY A 216 0.34 3.04 -12.27
C GLY A 216 0.43 4.57 -12.36
N ALA A 217 1.63 5.12 -12.61
CA ALA A 217 1.86 6.56 -12.66
C ALA A 217 1.48 7.19 -14.02
N ASP A 218 1.13 6.41 -15.05
CA ASP A 218 0.88 6.96 -16.38
C ASP A 218 -0.62 7.28 -16.61
N LYS A 219 -0.95 8.57 -16.49
CA LYS A 219 -2.11 9.17 -17.14
C LYS A 219 -1.83 9.22 -18.65
N GLY A 220 -2.31 8.21 -19.37
CA GLY A 220 -2.57 8.28 -20.82
C GLY A 220 -1.34 8.60 -21.67
N ALA A 221 -0.59 7.56 -22.03
CA ALA A 221 0.36 7.65 -23.12
C ALA A 221 -0.38 8.02 -24.42
N THR A 222 -0.11 9.24 -24.86
CA THR A 222 -0.54 9.85 -26.10
C THR A 222 -0.14 8.98 -27.29
N LEU A 223 -1.12 8.55 -28.09
CA LEU A 223 -0.91 8.13 -29.47
C LEU A 223 -0.30 9.33 -30.22
N LYS A 224 1.02 9.37 -30.35
CA LYS A 224 1.66 10.18 -31.39
C LYS A 224 1.32 9.51 -32.72
N SER A 225 0.26 9.98 -33.37
CA SER A 225 0.13 9.83 -34.81
C SER A 225 1.32 10.54 -35.45
N GLY A 226 2.22 9.77 -36.05
CA GLY A 226 3.23 10.30 -36.93
C GLY A 226 2.53 10.94 -38.13
N GLY A 227 2.46 12.27 -38.13
CA GLY A 227 2.20 13.02 -39.35
C GLY A 227 3.44 12.94 -40.23
N CYS A 228 3.32 12.23 -41.37
CA CYS A 228 4.33 12.21 -42.41
C CYS A 228 4.66 13.64 -42.86
N SER A 229 5.94 14.02 -42.73
CA SER A 229 6.51 15.14 -43.46
C SER A 229 6.71 14.68 -44.91
N CYS A 230 5.75 14.98 -45.79
CA CYS A 230 5.95 14.92 -47.23
C CYS A 230 6.06 16.34 -47.76
N GLY A 231 7.29 16.76 -48.02
CA GLY A 231 7.58 17.85 -48.93
C GLY A 231 7.09 17.47 -50.33
N GLY A 232 6.18 18.27 -50.88
CA GLY A 232 5.70 18.13 -52.24
C GLY A 232 4.89 19.37 -52.59
N ASN A 233 5.40 20.15 -53.54
CA ASN A 233 4.82 21.37 -54.08
C ASN A 233 3.31 21.24 -54.37
N CYS A 234 2.55 22.19 -53.87
CA CYS A 234 1.26 22.62 -54.41
C CYS A 234 1.36 24.11 -54.75
#